data_AF-A0A970NB62-F1
#
_entry.id   AF-A0A970NB62-F1
#
_cell.length_a   1.000
_cell.length_b   1.000
_cell.length_c   1.000
_cell.angle_alpha   90.00
_cell.angle_beta   90.00
_cell.angle_gamma   90.00
#
_symmetry.space_group_name_H-M   'P 1'
#
loop_
_entity.id
_entity.type
_entity.pdbx_description
1 polymer ?
#
loop_
_entity_poly.entity_id
_entity_poly.type
_entity_poly.pdbx_seq_one_letter_code
_entity_poly.pdbx_strand_id
1 'polypeptide(L)'
;MDDSQKLKISFLESQLNRILELTTRADTKASILLAFLGVIMAAGISKESLTALTRIANQIQNYDSILIAILLSIVLALPYLLLISGFIFLVLSLFARIDKRYGKISSSNLFFNKISDYQIFSEFEKSFNNTLNALETNLMSEIFINSKICSVKFRFFNIGLILVSVGSVSMVILQVMLAFVMI
;
A
#
# COMPACT_ATOMS: atom_id res chain seq x y z
N MET A 1 27.22 -5.90 32.39
CA MET A 1 25.82 -5.67 32.02
C MET A 1 24.96 -6.52 32.92
N ASP A 2 24.14 -5.88 33.75
CA ASP A 2 23.22 -6.53 34.69
C ASP A 2 22.21 -7.41 33.93
N ASP A 3 21.76 -8.51 34.53
CA ASP A 3 20.86 -9.47 33.88
C ASP A 3 19.50 -8.85 33.54
N SER A 4 19.05 -7.88 34.34
CA SER A 4 17.86 -7.04 34.04
C SER A 4 18.03 -6.22 32.76
N GLN A 5 19.22 -5.67 32.53
CA GLN A 5 19.52 -4.87 31.34
C GLN A 5 19.56 -5.73 30.07
N LYS A 6 20.15 -6.93 30.14
CA LYS A 6 20.12 -7.90 29.03
C LYS A 6 18.68 -8.29 28.66
N LEU A 7 17.85 -8.60 29.66
CA LEU A 7 16.45 -8.94 29.45
C LEU A 7 15.72 -7.81 28.73
N LYS A 8 15.90 -6.57 29.18
CA LYS A 8 15.26 -5.39 28.58
C LYS A 8 15.65 -5.19 27.12
N ILE A 9 16.94 -5.31 26.79
CA ILE A 9 17.41 -5.20 25.39
C ILE A 9 16.81 -6.31 24.52
N SER A 10 16.82 -7.56 25.01
CA SER A 10 16.23 -8.69 24.26
C SER A 10 14.73 -8.49 23.96
N PHE A 11 13.99 -7.89 24.90
CA PHE A 11 12.59 -7.56 24.71
C PHE A 11 12.41 -6.49 23.63
N LEU A 12 13.23 -5.44 23.62
CA LEU A 12 13.18 -4.39 22.60
C LEU A 12 13.50 -4.93 21.20
N GLU A 13 14.53 -5.76 21.07
CA GLU A 13 14.86 -6.44 19.81
C GLU A 13 13.69 -7.30 19.32
N SER A 14 13.06 -8.07 20.22
CA SER A 14 11.87 -8.86 19.90
C SER A 14 10.70 -7.99 19.38
N GLN A 15 10.45 -6.83 20.01
CA GLN A 15 9.42 -5.91 19.54
C GLN A 15 9.73 -5.31 18.17
N LEU A 16 10.99 -4.91 17.95
CA LEU A 16 11.43 -4.39 16.66
C LEU A 16 11.26 -5.44 15.56
N ASN A 17 11.72 -6.66 15.79
CA ASN A 17 11.57 -7.78 14.85
C ASN A 17 10.10 -8.05 14.52
N ARG A 18 9.22 -8.03 15.52
CA ARG A 18 7.77 -8.19 15.30
C ARG A 18 7.21 -7.10 14.38
N ILE A 19 7.63 -5.85 14.54
CA ILE A 19 7.15 -4.74 13.70
C ILE A 19 7.68 -4.86 12.26
N LEU A 20 8.94 -5.26 12.10
CA LEU A 20 9.52 -5.53 10.78
C LEU A 20 8.78 -6.67 10.08
N GLU A 21 8.50 -7.77 10.78
CA GLU A 21 7.68 -8.87 10.24
C GLU A 21 6.28 -8.41 9.82
N LEU A 22 5.60 -7.61 10.65
CA LEU A 22 4.28 -7.08 10.31
C LEU A 22 4.33 -6.19 9.07
N THR A 23 5.41 -5.42 8.91
CA THR A 23 5.65 -4.59 7.72
C THR A 23 5.84 -5.46 6.48
N THR A 24 6.66 -6.49 6.56
CA THR A 24 6.83 -7.46 5.46
C THR A 24 5.52 -8.15 5.12
N ARG A 25 4.73 -8.56 6.11
CA ARG A 25 3.40 -9.17 5.88
C ARG A 25 2.44 -8.21 5.17
N ALA A 26 2.47 -6.92 5.50
CA ALA A 26 1.68 -5.91 4.80
C ALA A 26 2.09 -5.82 3.32
N ASP A 27 3.39 -5.78 3.03
CA ASP A 27 3.93 -5.71 1.67
C ASP A 27 3.63 -6.97 0.85
N THR A 28 3.70 -8.15 1.47
CA THR A 28 3.31 -9.41 0.82
C THR A 28 1.82 -9.41 0.48
N LYS A 29 0.95 -9.00 1.40
CA LYS A 29 -0.50 -8.92 1.14
C LYS A 29 -0.84 -7.94 0.03
N ALA A 30 -0.20 -6.77 0.02
CA ALA A 30 -0.37 -5.78 -1.04
C ALA A 30 0.08 -6.32 -2.41
N SER A 31 1.23 -7.00 -2.47
CA SER A 31 1.75 -7.60 -3.70
C SER A 31 0.84 -8.71 -4.24
N ILE A 32 0.33 -9.58 -3.38
CA ILE A 32 -0.64 -10.62 -3.75
C ILE A 32 -1.91 -9.97 -4.33
N LEU A 33 -2.45 -8.96 -3.66
CA LEU A 33 -3.66 -8.29 -4.12
C LEU A 33 -3.45 -7.54 -5.44
N LEU A 34 -2.29 -6.92 -5.66
CA LEU A 34 -1.91 -6.31 -6.93
C LEU A 34 -1.86 -7.34 -8.07
N ALA A 35 -1.32 -8.53 -7.81
CA ALA A 35 -1.29 -9.61 -8.80
C ALA A 35 -2.72 -10.04 -9.19
N PHE A 36 -3.61 -10.24 -8.20
CA PHE A 36 -5.02 -10.54 -8.47
C PHE A 36 -5.72 -9.41 -9.23
N LEU A 37 -5.46 -8.16 -8.86
CA LEU A 37 -6.01 -6.99 -9.55
C LEU A 37 -5.61 -6.94 -11.03
N GLY A 38 -4.37 -7.33 -11.35
CA GLY A 38 -3.91 -7.45 -12.74
C GLY A 38 -4.76 -8.42 -13.57
N VAL A 39 -5.11 -9.58 -12.98
CA VAL A 39 -5.99 -10.57 -13.63
C VAL A 39 -7.40 -10.01 -13.84
N ILE A 40 -7.97 -9.36 -12.82
CA ILE A 40 -9.31 -8.76 -12.88
C ILE A 40 -9.37 -7.66 -13.95
N MET A 41 -8.38 -6.76 -13.97
CA MET A 41 -8.31 -5.70 -14.97
C MET A 41 -8.15 -6.26 -16.39
N ALA A 42 -7.34 -7.30 -16.58
CA ALA A 42 -7.17 -7.93 -17.89
C ALA A 42 -8.48 -8.53 -18.41
N ALA A 43 -9.23 -9.25 -17.56
CA ALA A 43 -10.55 -9.78 -17.90
C ALA A 43 -11.56 -8.64 -18.19
N GLY A 44 -11.45 -7.56 -17.42
CA GLY A 44 -12.26 -6.35 -17.56
C GLY A 44 -12.11 -5.58 -18.86
N ILE A 45 -10.94 -5.66 -19.50
CA ILE A 45 -10.57 -4.93 -20.72
C ILE A 45 -10.50 -5.90 -21.93
N SER A 46 -11.13 -7.07 -21.83
CA SER A 46 -11.20 -8.00 -22.96
C SER A 46 -11.84 -7.34 -24.20
N LYS A 47 -11.49 -7.83 -25.40
CA LYS A 47 -12.01 -7.30 -26.68
C LYS A 47 -13.54 -7.31 -26.72
N GLU A 48 -14.15 -8.36 -26.16
CA GLU A 48 -15.60 -8.50 -26.06
C GLU A 48 -16.20 -7.43 -25.14
N SER A 49 -15.64 -7.25 -23.94
CA SER A 49 -16.05 -6.19 -23.01
C SER A 49 -15.93 -4.80 -23.63
N LEU A 50 -14.82 -4.51 -24.32
CA LEU A 50 -14.62 -3.21 -24.98
C LEU A 50 -15.61 -2.98 -26.13
N THR A 51 -15.94 -4.02 -26.88
CA THR A 51 -16.94 -3.94 -27.96
C THR A 51 -18.34 -3.71 -27.39
N ALA A 52 -18.69 -4.37 -26.29
CA ALA A 52 -19.96 -4.16 -25.59
C ALA A 52 -20.07 -2.72 -25.04
N LEU A 53 -19.01 -2.24 -24.40
CA LEU A 53 -18.94 -0.89 -23.85
C LEU A 53 -19.08 0.18 -24.93
N THR A 54 -18.41 0.02 -26.07
CA THR A 54 -18.50 1.01 -27.19
C THR A 54 -19.90 1.04 -27.80
N ARG A 55 -20.57 -0.11 -27.95
CA ARG A 55 -21.96 -0.16 -28.42
C ARG A 55 -22.90 0.60 -27.49
N ILE A 56 -22.80 0.36 -26.19
CA ILE A 56 -23.64 1.02 -25.19
C ILE A 56 -23.30 2.51 -25.10
N ALA A 57 -22.03 2.89 -25.17
CA ALA A 57 -21.63 4.29 -25.20
C ALA A 57 -22.25 5.03 -26.40
N ASN A 58 -22.28 4.40 -27.57
CA ASN A 58 -22.93 4.98 -28.75
C ASN A 58 -24.47 5.08 -28.58
N GLN A 59 -25.10 4.10 -27.93
CA GLN A 59 -26.53 4.16 -27.61
C GLN A 59 -26.85 5.26 -26.59
N ILE A 60 -25.99 5.47 -25.60
CA ILE A 60 -26.11 6.53 -24.60
C ILE A 60 -26.05 7.92 -25.24
N GLN A 61 -25.19 8.11 -26.25
CA GLN A 61 -25.11 9.38 -26.98
C GLN A 61 -26.38 9.71 -27.78
N ASN A 62 -27.16 8.70 -28.14
CA ASN A 62 -28.42 8.86 -28.87
C ASN A 62 -29.63 9.04 -27.95
N TYR A 63 -29.43 9.15 -26.63
CA TYR A 63 -30.51 9.35 -25.68
C TYR A 63 -30.92 10.83 -25.62
N ASP A 64 -32.22 11.13 -25.74
CA ASP A 64 -32.73 12.51 -25.76
C ASP A 64 -32.46 13.28 -24.45
N SER A 65 -32.29 12.57 -23.33
CA SER A 65 -32.02 13.18 -22.03
C SER A 65 -30.54 13.13 -21.67
N ILE A 66 -29.90 14.30 -21.68
CA ILE A 66 -28.49 14.46 -21.33
C ILE A 66 -28.18 14.01 -19.90
N LEU A 67 -29.12 14.19 -18.96
CA LEU A 67 -28.94 13.78 -17.56
C LEU A 67 -28.87 12.26 -17.43
N ILE A 68 -29.71 11.54 -18.16
CA ILE A 68 -29.71 10.07 -18.18
C ILE A 68 -28.39 9.58 -18.80
N ALA A 69 -27.94 10.23 -19.88
CA ALA A 69 -26.69 9.89 -20.53
C ALA A 69 -25.45 10.05 -19.61
N ILE A 70 -25.41 11.14 -18.84
CA ILE A 70 -24.36 11.38 -17.85
C ILE A 70 -24.39 10.31 -16.75
N LEU A 71 -25.57 10.00 -16.21
CA LEU A 71 -25.72 9.03 -15.12
C LEU A 71 -25.26 7.63 -15.56
N LEU A 72 -25.65 7.20 -16.76
CA LEU A 72 -25.22 5.91 -17.33
C LEU A 72 -23.71 5.88 -17.57
N SER A 73 -23.13 6.99 -18.04
CA SER A 73 -21.67 7.10 -18.23
C SER A 73 -20.90 6.95 -16.92
N ILE A 74 -21.41 7.52 -15.82
CA ILE A 74 -20.83 7.38 -14.49
C ILE A 74 -20.90 5.93 -14.02
N VAL A 75 -22.05 5.26 -14.19
CA VAL A 75 -22.23 3.84 -13.80
C VAL A 75 -21.26 2.93 -14.54
N LEU A 76 -21.02 3.17 -15.84
CA LEU A 76 -20.05 2.41 -16.64
C LEU A 76 -18.61 2.65 -16.21
N ALA A 77 -18.25 3.90 -15.89
CA ALA A 77 -16.87 4.27 -15.54
C ALA A 77 -16.50 3.91 -14.09
N LEU A 78 -17.47 3.92 -13.16
CA LEU A 78 -17.23 3.81 -11.72
C LEU A 78 -16.43 2.56 -11.31
N PRO A 79 -16.73 1.34 -11.80
CA PRO A 79 -15.95 0.14 -11.43
C PRO A 79 -14.46 0.28 -11.78
N TYR A 80 -14.17 0.80 -12.98
CA TYR A 80 -12.79 1.02 -13.43
C TYR A 80 -12.07 2.07 -12.59
N LEU A 81 -12.75 3.18 -12.26
CA LEU A 81 -12.20 4.22 -11.39
C LEU A 81 -11.89 3.70 -9.98
N LEU A 82 -12.76 2.85 -9.41
CA LEU A 82 -12.52 2.20 -8.13
C LEU A 82 -11.31 1.27 -8.16
N LEU A 83 -11.18 0.45 -9.22
CA LEU A 83 -10.04 -0.46 -9.40
C LEU A 83 -8.73 0.31 -9.58
N ILE A 84 -8.70 1.37 -10.38
CA ILE A 84 -7.52 2.24 -10.56
C ILE A 84 -7.16 2.93 -9.25
N SER A 85 -8.14 3.47 -8.53
CA SER A 85 -7.89 4.09 -7.22
C SER A 85 -7.32 3.08 -6.24
N GLY A 86 -7.90 1.87 -6.20
CA GLY A 86 -7.41 0.76 -5.39
C GLY A 86 -5.97 0.37 -5.73
N PHE A 87 -5.63 0.27 -7.02
CA PHE A 87 -4.26 0.05 -7.49
C PHE A 87 -3.30 1.10 -6.94
N ILE A 88 -3.64 2.40 -7.07
CA ILE A 88 -2.81 3.49 -6.58
C ILE A 88 -2.57 3.36 -5.07
N PHE A 89 -3.63 3.10 -4.29
CA PHE A 89 -3.49 2.93 -2.84
C PHE A 89 -2.65 1.71 -2.44
N LEU A 90 -2.75 0.59 -3.17
CA LEU A 90 -1.91 -0.58 -2.93
C LEU A 90 -0.44 -0.29 -3.27
N VAL A 91 -0.16 0.41 -4.38
CA VAL A 91 1.20 0.84 -4.72
C VAL A 91 1.74 1.80 -3.66
N LEU A 92 0.94 2.77 -3.19
CA LEU A 92 1.32 3.67 -2.10
C LEU A 92 1.58 2.91 -0.79
N SER A 93 0.90 1.78 -0.53
CA SER A 93 1.19 0.94 0.63
C SER A 93 2.57 0.28 0.56
N LEU A 94 3.07 -0.03 -0.65
CA LEU A 94 4.43 -0.53 -0.84
C LEU A 94 5.48 0.58 -0.65
N PHE A 95 5.21 1.78 -1.17
CA PHE A 95 6.12 2.92 -1.09
C PHE A 95 6.00 3.77 0.18
N ALA A 96 5.05 3.46 1.08
CA ALA A 96 4.76 4.28 2.24
C ALA A 96 6.02 4.51 3.09
N ARG A 97 6.45 5.77 3.11
CA ARG A 97 7.55 6.29 3.90
C ARG A 97 7.00 7.38 4.82
N ILE A 98 7.59 7.51 6.00
CA ILE A 98 7.34 8.67 6.85
C ILE A 98 7.99 9.88 6.18
N ASP A 99 7.20 10.94 5.98
CA ASP A 99 7.69 12.23 5.53
C ASP A 99 8.69 12.78 6.56
N LYS A 100 9.83 13.33 6.10
CA LYS A 100 10.85 13.94 6.96
C LYS A 100 10.29 15.08 7.84
N ARG A 101 9.08 15.55 7.55
CA ARG A 101 8.31 16.54 8.32
C ARG A 101 7.90 16.11 9.74
N TYR A 102 8.06 14.85 10.13
CA TYR A 102 8.06 14.47 11.56
C TYR A 102 9.39 14.89 12.22
N GLY A 103 9.68 16.20 12.12
CA GLY A 103 10.92 16.82 12.55
C GLY A 103 11.30 16.44 13.98
N LYS A 104 12.61 16.33 14.20
CA LYS A 104 13.29 15.99 15.47
C LYS A 104 13.28 14.52 15.92
N ILE A 105 12.88 13.55 15.09
CA ILE A 105 13.19 12.16 15.45
C ILE A 105 14.69 11.95 15.24
N SER A 106 15.43 11.83 16.35
CA SER A 106 16.81 11.35 16.35
C SER A 106 16.82 9.99 15.67
N SER A 107 17.18 9.99 14.39
CA SER A 107 17.34 8.77 13.60
C SER A 107 18.44 7.96 14.28
N SER A 108 18.11 6.74 14.68
CA SER A 108 19.09 5.85 15.29
C SER A 108 20.23 5.60 14.31
N ASN A 109 21.46 5.51 14.82
CA ASN A 109 22.59 5.04 14.04
C ASN A 109 22.46 3.56 13.64
N LEU A 110 21.47 2.84 14.20
CA LEU A 110 21.09 1.49 13.77
C LEU A 110 20.20 1.50 12.51
N PHE A 111 19.67 2.65 12.10
CA PHE A 111 18.84 2.75 10.90
C PHE A 111 19.69 2.50 9.65
N PHE A 112 19.28 1.55 8.81
CA PHE A 112 20.09 1.14 7.65
C PHE A 112 20.43 2.28 6.69
N ASN A 113 19.53 3.25 6.46
CA ASN A 113 19.87 4.41 5.62
C ASN A 113 20.95 5.28 6.26
N LYS A 114 20.96 5.42 7.59
CA LYS A 114 22.05 6.15 8.26
C LYS A 114 23.36 5.39 8.19
N ILE A 115 23.31 4.07 8.29
CA ILE A 115 24.49 3.22 8.10
C ILE A 115 25.03 3.39 6.68
N SER A 116 24.16 3.48 5.67
CA SER A 116 24.57 3.70 4.28
C SER A 116 25.15 5.09 3.98
N ASP A 117 24.94 6.07 4.87
CA ASP A 117 25.50 7.42 4.71
C ASP A 117 27.00 7.48 5.05
N TYR A 118 27.55 6.48 5.76
CA TYR A 118 28.98 6.42 6.08
C TYR A 118 29.80 6.01 4.85
N GLN A 119 30.76 6.84 4.45
CA GLN A 119 31.70 6.53 3.36
C GLN A 119 32.93 5.76 3.82
N ILE A 120 33.28 5.88 5.10
CA ILE A 120 34.49 5.30 5.69
C ILE A 120 34.10 4.39 6.85
N PHE A 121 34.57 3.14 6.83
CA PHE A 121 34.23 2.14 7.84
C PHE A 121 34.67 2.54 9.26
N SER A 122 35.83 3.16 9.43
CA SER A 122 36.33 3.58 10.74
C SER A 122 35.46 4.66 11.39
N GLU A 123 34.82 5.52 10.59
CA GLU A 123 33.85 6.50 11.08
C GLU A 123 32.55 5.82 11.55
N PHE A 124 32.10 4.83 10.78
CA PHE A 124 30.97 3.98 11.17
C PHE A 124 31.28 3.24 12.49
N GLU A 125 32.43 2.57 12.59
CA GLU A 125 32.83 1.80 13.77
C GLU A 125 32.87 2.67 15.03
N LYS A 126 33.46 3.87 14.93
CA LYS A 126 33.49 4.83 16.05
C LYS A 126 32.09 5.30 16.45
N SER A 127 31.22 5.56 15.47
CA SER A 127 29.82 5.95 15.73
C SER A 127 28.98 4.79 16.30
N PHE A 128 29.21 3.57 15.83
CA PHE A 128 28.54 2.36 16.28
C PHE A 128 28.87 2.06 17.74
N ASN A 129 30.12 2.25 18.16
CA ASN A 129 30.50 2.12 19.56
C ASN A 129 29.77 3.12 20.48
N ASN A 130 29.57 4.37 20.04
CA ASN A 130 28.74 5.32 20.78
C ASN A 130 27.26 4.92 20.80
N THR A 131 26.80 4.24 19.77
CA THR A 131 25.43 3.73 19.63
C THR A 131 25.16 2.60 20.61
N LEU A 132 26.13 1.70 20.83
CA LEU A 132 26.07 0.63 21.83
C LEU A 132 25.88 1.17 23.25
N ASN A 133 26.52 2.29 23.58
CA ASN A 133 26.36 2.94 24.88
C ASN A 133 24.94 3.51 25.10
N ALA A 134 24.20 3.77 24.02
CA ALA A 134 22.83 4.26 24.02
C ALA A 134 21.86 3.27 23.34
N LEU A 135 22.16 1.96 23.40
CA LEU A 135 21.46 0.94 22.62
C LEU A 135 19.96 0.91 22.88
N GLU A 136 19.54 1.05 24.14
CA GLU A 136 18.12 1.09 24.53
C GLU A 136 17.37 2.22 23.80
N THR A 137 17.88 3.45 23.88
CA THR A 137 17.28 4.63 23.24
C THR A 137 17.24 4.48 21.72
N ASN A 138 18.28 3.89 21.13
CA ASN A 138 18.35 3.62 19.71
C ASN A 138 17.28 2.59 19.27
N LEU A 139 17.14 1.48 19.98
CA LEU A 139 16.11 0.47 19.72
C LEU A 139 14.70 1.04 19.90
N MET A 140 14.46 1.87 20.92
CA MET A 140 13.17 2.55 21.09
C MET A 140 12.86 3.50 19.93
N SER A 141 13.85 4.24 19.43
CA SER A 141 13.68 5.11 18.24
C SER A 141 13.31 4.28 17.01
N GLU A 142 14.00 3.16 16.77
CA GLU A 142 13.67 2.24 15.67
C GLU A 142 12.27 1.65 15.79
N ILE A 143 11.87 1.20 16.98
CA ILE A 143 10.50 0.71 17.24
C ILE A 143 9.47 1.82 16.92
N PHE A 144 9.73 3.05 17.36
CA PHE A 144 8.84 4.18 17.13
C PHE A 144 8.71 4.53 15.64
N ILE A 145 9.83 4.63 14.92
CA ILE A 145 9.84 4.93 13.49
C ILE A 145 9.17 3.80 12.69
N ASN A 146 9.58 2.55 12.92
CA ASN A 146 9.07 1.41 12.15
C ASN A 146 7.59 1.15 12.44
N SER A 147 7.11 1.36 13.67
CA SER A 147 5.68 1.23 13.99
C SER A 147 4.82 2.27 13.24
N LYS A 148 5.32 3.50 13.10
CA LYS A 148 4.65 4.55 12.30
C LYS A 148 4.64 4.21 10.81
N ILE A 149 5.73 3.69 10.24
CA ILE A 149 5.78 3.22 8.85
C ILE A 149 4.75 2.10 8.67
N CYS A 150 4.80 1.08 9.53
CA CYS A 150 3.90 -0.06 9.50
C CYS A 150 2.43 0.37 9.53
N SER A 151 2.08 1.30 10.42
CA SER A 151 0.72 1.84 10.54
C SER A 151 0.25 2.54 9.25
N VAL A 152 1.10 3.36 8.62
CA VAL A 152 0.78 4.03 7.36
C VAL A 152 0.61 3.02 6.22
N LYS A 153 1.48 2.01 6.14
CA LYS A 153 1.37 0.91 5.16
C LYS A 153 0.03 0.18 5.28
N PHE A 154 -0.34 -0.23 6.49
CA PHE A 154 -1.63 -0.88 6.74
C PHE A 154 -2.82 0.02 6.42
N ARG A 155 -2.74 1.33 6.70
CA ARG A 155 -3.81 2.28 6.34
C ARG A 155 -4.04 2.33 4.83
N PHE A 156 -2.99 2.51 4.04
CA PHE A 156 -3.12 2.53 2.57
C PHE A 156 -3.55 1.16 2.03
N PHE A 157 -3.01 0.06 2.56
CA PHE A 157 -3.45 -1.28 2.21
C PHE A 157 -4.94 -1.49 2.45
N ASN A 158 -5.47 -1.10 3.62
CA ASN A 158 -6.89 -1.27 3.94
C ASN A 158 -7.80 -0.45 3.01
N ILE A 159 -7.41 0.79 2.68
CA ILE A 159 -8.14 1.62 1.71
C ILE A 159 -8.12 0.95 0.33
N GLY A 160 -6.94 0.51 -0.13
CA GLY A 160 -6.78 -0.19 -1.40
C GLY A 160 -7.62 -1.47 -1.47
N LEU A 161 -7.62 -2.27 -0.40
CA LEU A 161 -8.41 -3.49 -0.29
C LEU A 161 -9.91 -3.23 -0.43
N ILE A 162 -10.44 -2.21 0.25
CA ILE A 162 -11.87 -1.85 0.15
C ILE A 162 -12.21 -1.43 -1.28
N LEU A 163 -11.41 -0.54 -1.88
CA LEU A 163 -11.64 -0.05 -3.24
C LEU A 163 -11.57 -1.16 -4.28
N VAL A 164 -10.57 -2.05 -4.19
CA VAL A 164 -10.45 -3.21 -5.08
C VAL A 164 -11.62 -4.16 -4.88
N SER A 165 -12.04 -4.43 -3.65
CA SER A 165 -13.16 -5.34 -3.38
C SER A 165 -14.47 -4.81 -3.96
N VAL A 166 -14.81 -3.55 -3.68
CA VAL A 166 -16.02 -2.91 -4.22
C VAL A 166 -15.94 -2.76 -5.74
N GLY A 167 -14.79 -2.35 -6.27
CA GLY A 167 -14.53 -2.27 -7.71
C GLY A 167 -14.69 -3.61 -8.42
N SER A 168 -14.21 -4.70 -7.81
CA SER A 168 -14.30 -6.04 -8.39
C SER A 168 -15.74 -6.55 -8.41
N VAL A 169 -16.49 -6.37 -7.31
CA VAL A 169 -17.91 -6.76 -7.24
C VAL A 169 -18.73 -5.96 -8.26
N SER A 170 -18.54 -4.64 -8.31
CA SER A 170 -19.26 -3.79 -9.26
C SER A 170 -18.91 -4.10 -10.72
N MET A 171 -17.66 -4.48 -11.00
CA MET A 171 -17.23 -4.92 -12.33
C MET A 171 -17.90 -6.22 -12.76
N VAL A 172 -18.02 -7.21 -11.86
CA VAL A 172 -18.73 -8.46 -12.16
C VAL A 172 -20.21 -8.19 -12.45
N ILE A 173 -20.87 -7.36 -11.64
CA ILE A 173 -22.27 -6.97 -11.86
C ILE A 173 -22.42 -6.31 -13.24
N LEU A 174 -21.52 -5.37 -13.57
CA LEU A 174 -21.53 -4.69 -14.86
C LEU A 174 -21.39 -5.70 -16.00
N GLN A 175 -20.43 -6.63 -15.94
CA GLN A 175 -20.23 -7.64 -16.98
C GLN A 175 -21.45 -8.54 -17.19
N VAL A 176 -22.12 -8.94 -16.10
CA VAL A 176 -23.37 -9.72 -16.19
C VAL A 176 -24.46 -8.91 -16.89
N MET A 177 -24.64 -7.64 -16.53
CA MET A 177 -25.61 -6.77 -17.22
C MET A 177 -25.28 -6.58 -18.69
N LEU A 178 -24.00 -6.37 -19.03
CA LEU A 178 -23.54 -6.26 -20.42
C LEU A 178 -23.83 -7.53 -21.22
N ALA A 179 -23.64 -8.70 -20.62
CA ALA A 179 -23.94 -9.98 -21.26
C ALA A 179 -25.44 -10.11 -21.57
N PHE A 180 -26.33 -9.72 -20.65
CA PHE A 180 -27.78 -9.72 -20.91
C PHE A 180 -28.21 -8.74 -22.01
N VAL A 181 -27.52 -7.60 -22.17
CA VAL A 181 -27.80 -6.63 -23.25
C VAL A 181 -27.34 -7.16 -24.63
N MET A 182 -26.40 -8.11 -24.66
CA MET A 182 -25.88 -8.69 -25.89
C MET A 182 -26.64 -9.95 -26.38
N ILE A 183 -27.46 -10.57 -25.53
CA ILE A 183 -28.34 -11.71 -25.84
C ILE A 183 -29.68 -11.19 -26.37
#